data_AF-A0A1G8ZKH4-F1
#
_entry.id   AF-A0A1G8ZKH4-F1
#
_cell.length_a   1.000
_cell.length_b   1.000
_cell.length_c   1.000
_cell.angle_alpha   90.00
_cell.angle_beta   90.00
_cell.angle_gamma   90.00
#
_symmetry.space_group_name_H-M   'P 1'
#
loop_
_entity.id
_entity.type
_entity.pdbx_description
1 polymer ?
#
loop_
_entity_poly.entity_id
_entity_poly.type
_entity_poly.pdbx_seq_one_letter_code
_entity_poly.pdbx_strand_id
1 'polypeptide(L)' 'MFPRTRVCDMAVPLSHLDLEPGNPDNPGRALADFFRLEHGKVVEHWDVIQEIPLESANPNGMF' A
#
# COMPACT_ATOMS: atom_id res chain seq x y z
N MET A 1 -28.13 -11.85 4.84
CA MET A 1 -27.45 -12.44 3.67
C MET A 1 -26.29 -11.53 3.33
N PHE A 2 -25.07 -11.84 3.79
CA PHE A 2 -23.88 -11.06 3.45
C PHE A 2 -23.52 -11.34 1.99
N PRO A 3 -23.40 -10.34 1.11
CA PRO A 3 -23.00 -10.57 -0.26
C PRO A 3 -21.58 -11.15 -0.26
N ARG A 4 -21.38 -12.27 -0.98
CA ARG A 4 -20.06 -12.85 -1.18
C ARG A 4 -19.23 -11.88 -2.01
N THR A 5 -18.23 -11.26 -1.40
CA THR A 5 -17.17 -10.53 -2.08
C THR A 5 -16.51 -11.44 -3.10
N ARG A 6 -16.56 -11.07 -4.38
CA ARG A 6 -15.75 -11.76 -5.39
C ARG A 6 -14.36 -11.14 -5.36
N VAL A 7 -13.34 -11.99 -5.32
CA VAL A 7 -11.93 -11.59 -5.36
C VAL A 7 -11.63 -10.71 -6.60
N CYS A 8 -12.37 -10.90 -7.70
CA CYS A 8 -12.27 -10.10 -8.91
C CYS A 8 -12.56 -8.60 -8.74
N ASP A 9 -13.21 -8.20 -7.65
CA ASP A 9 -13.61 -6.81 -7.40
C ASP A 9 -12.62 -6.09 -6.44
N MET A 10 -11.38 -6.59 -6.31
CA MET A 10 -10.32 -5.98 -5.49
C MET A 10 -9.20 -5.35 -6.34
N ALA A 11 -8.75 -4.17 -5.94
CA ALA A 11 -7.56 -3.52 -6.48
C ALA A 11 -6.49 -3.39 -5.39
N VAL A 12 -5.23 -3.69 -5.73
CA VAL A 12 -4.12 -3.72 -4.77
C VAL A 12 -2.90 -2.96 -5.33
N PRO A 13 -2.85 -1.62 -5.23
CA PRO A 13 -1.66 -0.87 -5.61
C PRO A 13 -0.58 -0.93 -4.51
N LEU A 14 0.68 -0.85 -4.96
CA LEU A 14 1.85 -0.63 -4.10
C LEU A 14 2.35 0.79 -4.36
N SER A 15 2.64 1.55 -3.30
CA SER A 15 3.09 2.93 -3.43
C SER A 15 4.22 3.29 -2.47
N HIS A 16 5.07 4.22 -2.89
CA HIS A 16 6.08 4.88 -2.06
C HIS A 16 5.59 6.28 -1.72
N LEU A 17 5.41 6.55 -0.44
CA LEU A 17 5.05 7.87 0.08
C LEU A 17 6.25 8.54 0.75
N ASP A 18 6.66 9.68 0.21
CA ASP A 18 7.67 10.57 0.80
C ASP A 18 7.03 11.93 1.11
N LEU A 19 7.00 12.28 2.40
CA LEU A 19 6.45 13.55 2.90
C LEU A 19 7.55 14.59 3.16
N GLU A 20 8.82 14.20 3.15
CA GLU A 20 9.97 15.06 3.40
C GLU A 20 11.04 14.86 2.30
N PRO A 21 10.74 15.20 1.03
CA PRO A 21 11.63 14.87 -0.07
C PRO A 21 13.03 15.46 0.11
N GLY A 22 14.03 14.59 -0.02
CA GLY A 22 15.45 14.95 0.10
C GLY A 22 16.01 14.85 1.52
N ASN A 23 15.22 14.42 2.52
CA ASN A 23 15.73 14.07 3.85
C ASN A 23 16.39 12.68 3.82
N PRO A 24 17.73 12.56 3.94
CA PRO A 24 18.40 11.26 3.88
C PRO A 24 18.10 10.36 5.09
N ASP A 25 17.67 10.95 6.21
CA ASP A 25 17.37 10.22 7.45
C ASP A 25 15.90 9.72 7.48
N ASN A 26 15.09 10.09 6.49
CA ASN A 26 13.70 9.70 6.36
C ASN A 26 13.38 9.30 4.91
N PRO A 27 13.64 8.04 4.52
CA PRO A 27 13.41 7.57 3.14
C PRO A 27 11.92 7.41 2.79
N GLY A 28 11.01 7.71 3.70
CA GLY A 28 9.57 7.60 3.51
C GLY A 28 8.98 6.25 3.89
N ARG A 29 7.84 5.91 3.29
CA ARG A 29 7.02 4.75 3.66
C ARG A 29 6.65 3.92 2.43
N ALA A 30 6.62 2.61 2.61
CA ALA A 30 6.08 1.66 1.65
C ALA A 30 4.66 1.28 2.06
N LEU A 31 3.72 1.39 1.12
CA LEU A 31 2.31 1.13 1.33
C LEU A 31 1.84 -0.01 0.42
N ALA A 32 1.00 -0.88 0.98
CA ALA A 32 0.13 -1.76 0.23
C ALA A 32 -1.32 -1.39 0.54
N ASP A 33 -2.04 -0.87 -0.45
CA ASP A 33 -3.44 -0.51 -0.31
C ASP A 33 -4.31 -1.64 -0.86
N PHE A 34 -5.44 -1.90 -0.21
CA PHE A 34 -6.46 -2.84 -0.66
C PHE A 34 -7.75 -2.07 -0.80
N PHE A 35 -8.31 -2.06 -2.01
CA PHE A 35 -9.60 -1.46 -2.29
C PHE A 35 -10.60 -2.52 -2.68
N ARG A 36 -11.76 -2.52 -2.02
CA ARG A 36 -12.91 -3.27 -2.50
C ARG A 36 -13.79 -2.36 -3.35
N LEU A 37 -14.14 -2.85 -4.52
CA LEU A 37 -14.96 -2.14 -5.49
C LEU A 37 -16.37 -2.71 -5.54
N GLU A 38 -17.36 -1.83 -5.67
CA GLU A 38 -18.71 -2.18 -6.10
C GLU A 38 -19.18 -1.19 -7.18
N HIS A 39 -19.67 -1.71 -8.30
CA HIS A 39 -20.13 -0.90 -9.43
C HIS A 39 -19.09 0.14 -9.90
N GLY A 40 -17.80 -0.24 -9.89
CA GLY A 40 -16.68 0.62 -10.29
C GLY A 40 -16.32 1.72 -9.28
N LYS A 41 -16.86 1.67 -8.05
CA LYS A 41 -16.56 2.63 -6.98
C LYS A 41 -15.91 1.93 -5.80
N VAL A 42 -15.00 2.64 -5.12
CA VAL A 42 -14.43 2.19 -3.86
C VAL A 42 -15.50 2.25 -2.77
N VAL A 43 -15.70 1.14 -2.08
CA VAL A 43 -16.65 1.01 -0.97
C VAL A 43 -15.97 0.58 0.34
N GLU A 44 -14.71 0.19 0.26
CA GLU A 44 -13.89 -0.17 1.41
C GLU A 44 -12.41 -0.02 1.05
N HIS A 45 -11.61 0.42 2.03
CA HIS A 45 -10.18 0.63 1.91
C HIS A 45 -9.49 0.12 3.17
N TRP A 46 -8.40 -0.60 2.97
CA TRP A 46 -7.47 -1.01 4.02
C TRP A 46 -6.05 -0.74 3.55
N ASP A 47 -5.15 -0.45 4.47
CA ASP A 47 -3.74 -0.27 4.16
C ASP A 47 -2.85 -1.09 5.09
N VAL A 48 -1.64 -1.36 4.58
CA VAL A 48 -0.47 -1.69 5.39
C VAL A 48 0.55 -0.61 5.10
N ILE A 49 1.03 0.04 6.14
CA ILE A 49 2.01 1.12 6.05
C ILE A 49 3.26 0.67 6.81
N GLN A 50 4.39 0.64 6.12
CA GLN A 50 5.69 0.31 6.69
C GLN A 50 6.68 1.44 6.45
N GLU A 51 7.40 1.87 7.49
CA GLU A 51 8.54 2.77 7.34
C GLU A 51 9.65 2.06 6.56
N ILE A 52 10.22 2.75 5.57
CA ILE A 52 11.37 2.22 4.83
C ILE A 52 12.58 2.29 5.77
N PRO A 53 13.23 1.16 6.08
CA PRO A 53 14.37 1.17 6.97
C PRO A 53 15.58 1.79 6.25
N LEU A 54 16.42 2.53 6.98
CA LEU A 54 17.70 3.05 6.46
C LEU A 54 18.65 1.92 6.04
N GLU A 55 18.60 0.80 6.77
CA GLU A 55 19.35 -0.41 6.46
C GLU A 55 18.42 -1.61 6.39
N SER A 56 18.51 -2.39 5.31
CA SER A 56 17.72 -3.60 5.10
C SER A 56 18.61 -4.84 5.18
N ALA A 57 18.15 -5.87 5.90
CA ALA A 57 18.78 -7.18 5.87
C ALA A 57 18.59 -7.89 4.50
N ASN A 58 17.57 -7.49 3.74
CA ASN A 58 17.30 -7.98 2.39
C ASN A 58 18.02 -7.07 1.35
N PRO A 59 18.81 -7.63 0.41
CA PRO A 59 19.50 -6.84 -0.61
C PRO A 59 18.59 -6.30 -1.73
N ASN A 60 17.34 -6.76 -1.84
CA ASN A 60 16.40 -6.26 -2.84
C ASN A 60 15.80 -4.92 -2.39
N GLY A 61 15.41 -4.09 -3.37
CA GLY A 61 14.60 -2.90 -3.11
C GLY A 61 13.22 -3.26 -2.55
N MET A 62 12.55 -2.25 -1.97
CA MET A 62 11.18 -2.39 -1.45
C MET A 62 10.11 -2.50 -2.54
N PHE A 63 10.45 -2.18 -3.81
CA PHE A 63 9.58 -2.18 -4.99
C PHE A 63 10.30 -2.71 -6.23
#